data_AF-D0UT67-F1
#
_entry.id   AF-D0UT67-F1
#
_cell.length_a   1.000
_cell.length_b   1.000
_cell.length_c   1.000
_cell.angle_alpha   90.00
_cell.angle_beta   90.00
_cell.angle_gamma   90.00
#
_symmetry.space_group_name_H-M   'P 1'
#
loop_
_entity.id
_entity.type
_entity.pdbx_description
1 polymer ?
#
loop_
_entity_poly.entity_id
_entity_poly.type
_entity_poly.pdbx_seq_one_letter_code
_entity_poly.pdbx_strand_id
1 'polypeptide(L)'
;RMAINTACNELNQTWFESGVSENAVSGHIQLIVPGESACFACAPPLVVASNIDEKTLKRDGVCAASLPTTMGIVAGFLVQNTLKYLLKFGHVTYYLGYSALQDFFPTMKMRPNTSCDDRNCVLRQKEYQEREVAKPKEEAVIPEESEE
;
A
#
# COMPACT_ATOMS: atom_id res chain seq x y z
N ARG A 1 8.49 2.91 -9.06
CA ARG A 1 7.15 2.87 -8.44
C ARG A 1 6.13 3.74 -9.16
N MET A 2 6.49 4.98 -9.56
CA MET A 2 5.52 5.88 -10.19
C MET A 2 4.95 5.41 -11.54
N ALA A 3 5.77 4.83 -12.41
CA ALA A 3 5.28 4.25 -13.66
C ALA A 3 4.19 3.17 -13.47
N ILE A 4 4.37 2.28 -12.48
CA ILE A 4 3.39 1.24 -12.13
C ILE A 4 2.10 1.89 -11.61
N ASN A 5 2.23 2.86 -10.71
CA ASN A 5 1.07 3.58 -10.17
C ASN A 5 0.23 4.23 -11.28
N THR A 6 0.86 4.93 -12.21
CA THR A 6 0.15 5.58 -13.33
C THR A 6 -0.58 4.56 -14.19
N ALA A 7 0.09 3.47 -14.59
CA ALA A 7 -0.54 2.42 -15.38
C ALA A 7 -1.70 1.74 -14.64
N CYS A 8 -1.54 1.45 -13.35
CA CYS A 8 -2.58 0.84 -12.54
C CYS A 8 -3.79 1.76 -12.31
N ASN A 9 -3.58 3.07 -12.12
CA ASN A 9 -4.68 4.03 -12.03
C ASN A 9 -5.42 4.17 -13.37
N GLU A 10 -4.69 4.17 -14.48
CA GLU A 10 -5.26 4.22 -15.83
C GLU A 10 -6.13 2.97 -16.11
N LEU A 11 -5.61 1.78 -15.80
CA LEU A 11 -6.29 0.50 -16.03
C LEU A 11 -7.26 0.08 -14.92
N ASN A 12 -7.37 0.86 -13.84
CA ASN A 12 -8.09 0.49 -12.62
C ASN A 12 -7.65 -0.88 -12.04
N GLN A 13 -6.35 -1.17 -12.11
CA GLN A 13 -5.77 -2.43 -11.69
C GLN A 13 -5.35 -2.39 -10.22
N THR A 14 -5.91 -3.27 -9.40
CA THR A 14 -5.44 -3.49 -8.03
C THR A 14 -4.05 -4.09 -8.02
N TRP A 15 -3.16 -3.60 -7.16
CA TRP A 15 -1.78 -4.08 -7.05
C TRP A 15 -1.23 -3.95 -5.63
N PHE A 16 -0.14 -4.66 -5.37
CA PHE A 16 0.60 -4.56 -4.12
C PHE A 16 1.96 -3.90 -4.37
N GLU A 17 2.34 -3.02 -3.47
CA GLU A 17 3.66 -2.40 -3.40
C GLU A 17 4.40 -2.93 -2.17
N SER A 18 5.72 -3.03 -2.26
CA SER A 18 6.58 -3.39 -1.14
C SER A 18 7.89 -2.62 -1.15
N GLY A 19 8.42 -2.39 0.05
CA GLY A 19 9.65 -1.66 0.27
C GLY A 19 10.46 -2.22 1.43
N VAL A 20 11.77 -2.06 1.32
CA VAL A 20 12.74 -2.26 2.41
C VAL A 20 13.57 -0.99 2.48
N SER A 21 13.90 -0.54 3.69
CA SER A 21 14.70 0.66 3.91
C SER A 21 16.17 0.44 3.52
N GLU A 22 16.88 1.54 3.23
CA GLU A 22 18.29 1.50 2.83
C GLU A 22 19.22 0.97 3.93
N ASN A 23 18.81 1.00 5.19
CA ASN A 23 19.55 0.43 6.31
C ASN A 23 19.13 -1.00 6.66
N ALA A 24 18.20 -1.59 5.88
CA ALA A 24 17.64 -2.93 6.03
C ALA A 24 16.98 -3.25 7.37
N VAL A 25 16.67 -2.27 8.23
CA VAL A 25 16.02 -2.52 9.53
C VAL A 25 14.52 -2.20 9.53
N SER A 26 13.94 -1.87 8.38
CA SER A 26 12.50 -1.70 8.24
C SER A 26 12.01 -2.03 6.84
N GLY A 27 10.72 -2.27 6.72
CA GLY A 27 10.06 -2.51 5.44
C GLY A 27 8.55 -2.42 5.56
N HIS A 28 7.86 -2.58 4.44
CA HIS A 28 6.41 -2.53 4.41
C HIS A 28 5.84 -3.24 3.17
N ILE A 29 4.54 -3.54 3.25
CA ILE A 29 3.71 -3.86 2.09
C ILE A 29 2.47 -2.97 2.10
N GLN A 30 1.95 -2.65 0.92
CA GLN A 30 0.76 -1.84 0.75
C GLN A 30 -0.14 -2.40 -0.36
N LEU A 31 -1.43 -2.55 -0.07
CA LEU A 31 -2.46 -2.84 -1.05
C LEU A 31 -3.01 -1.53 -1.63
N ILE A 32 -2.95 -1.41 -2.95
CA ILE A 32 -3.44 -0.25 -3.68
C ILE A 32 -4.62 -0.70 -4.55
N VAL A 33 -5.80 -0.23 -4.18
CA VAL A 33 -7.05 -0.37 -4.95
C VAL A 33 -7.38 1.02 -5.47
N PRO A 34 -7.19 1.31 -6.77
CA PRO A 34 -7.43 2.64 -7.32
C PRO A 34 -8.83 3.17 -6.97
N GLY A 35 -8.87 4.35 -6.37
CA GLY A 35 -10.11 5.00 -5.93
C GLY A 35 -10.59 4.64 -4.52
N GLU A 36 -10.20 3.49 -3.97
CA GLU A 36 -10.58 3.06 -2.62
C GLU A 36 -9.47 3.34 -1.58
N SER A 37 -8.22 2.99 -1.89
CA SER A 37 -7.07 3.22 -1.02
C SER A 37 -6.08 4.19 -1.65
N ALA A 38 -5.22 4.79 -0.83
CA ALA A 38 -4.20 5.71 -1.29
C ALA A 38 -3.33 5.05 -2.37
N CYS A 39 -3.26 5.68 -3.54
CA CYS A 39 -2.28 5.32 -4.56
C CYS A 39 -0.90 5.87 -4.16
N PHE A 40 0.17 5.47 -4.86
CA PHE A 40 1.53 5.89 -4.50
C PHE A 40 1.75 7.41 -4.65
N ALA A 41 0.99 8.08 -5.54
CA ALA A 41 1.00 9.53 -5.70
C ALA A 41 0.11 10.28 -4.68
N CYS A 42 -0.67 9.59 -3.83
CA CYS A 42 -1.49 10.26 -2.81
C CYS A 42 -0.64 10.80 -1.65
N ALA A 43 0.46 10.11 -1.33
CA ALA A 43 1.41 10.50 -0.30
C ALA A 43 2.84 10.22 -0.81
N PRO A 44 3.30 10.97 -1.83
CA PRO A 44 4.61 10.71 -2.44
C PRO A 44 5.73 11.02 -1.43
N PRO A 45 6.84 10.26 -1.46
CA PRO A 45 8.01 10.60 -0.66
C PRO A 45 8.56 11.97 -1.08
N LEU A 46 9.23 12.67 -0.16
CA LEU A 46 9.68 14.05 -0.34
C LEU A 46 10.50 14.27 -1.62
N VAL A 47 11.34 13.29 -2.00
CA VAL A 47 12.18 13.34 -3.20
C VAL A 47 11.33 13.45 -4.47
N VAL A 48 10.25 12.67 -4.54
CA VAL A 48 9.29 12.70 -5.66
C VAL A 48 8.50 14.00 -5.63
N ALA A 49 8.01 14.42 -4.46
CA ALA A 49 7.25 15.67 -4.32
C ALA A 49 8.06 16.92 -4.70
N SER A 50 9.39 16.89 -4.47
CA SER A 50 10.29 18.02 -4.74
C SER A 50 10.87 18.01 -6.16
N ASN A 51 10.49 17.05 -7.02
CA ASN A 51 11.08 16.83 -8.35
C ASN A 51 12.62 16.75 -8.33
N ILE A 52 13.19 16.23 -7.24
CA ILE A 52 14.63 15.98 -7.13
C ILE A 52 14.91 14.64 -7.82
N ASP A 53 15.91 14.60 -8.70
CA ASP A 53 16.32 13.33 -9.32
C ASP A 53 16.87 12.40 -8.24
N GLU A 54 16.26 11.22 -8.06
CA GLU A 54 16.70 10.19 -7.10
C GLU A 54 18.19 9.84 -7.29
N LYS A 55 18.73 9.97 -8.50
CA LYS A 55 20.16 9.76 -8.78
C LYS A 55 21.07 10.70 -8.01
N THR A 56 20.60 11.91 -7.67
CA THR A 56 21.38 12.90 -6.91
C THR A 56 21.53 12.55 -5.43
N LEU A 57 20.66 11.69 -4.89
CA LEU A 57 20.75 11.17 -3.52
C LEU A 57 21.69 9.97 -3.41
N LYS A 58 21.89 9.25 -4.52
CA LYS A 58 22.81 8.12 -4.58
C LYS A 58 24.24 8.65 -4.71
N ARG A 59 25.08 8.38 -3.72
CA ARG A 59 26.53 8.59 -3.84
C ARG A 59 27.15 7.40 -4.57
N ASP A 60 28.04 7.67 -5.51
CA ASP A 60 28.79 6.62 -6.20
C ASP A 60 29.70 5.87 -5.20
N GLY A 61 29.72 4.55 -5.29
CA GLY A 61 30.54 3.68 -4.43
C GLY A 61 29.91 3.27 -3.09
N VAL A 62 28.70 3.72 -2.76
CA VAL A 62 27.94 3.22 -1.59
C VAL A 62 26.73 2.39 -2.02
N CYS A 63 26.51 1.27 -1.34
CA CYS A 63 25.33 0.43 -1.50
C CYS A 63 24.35 0.65 -0.35
N ALA A 64 23.06 0.46 -0.62
CA ALA A 64 22.08 0.25 0.42
C ALA A 64 22.44 -1.04 1.17
N ALA A 65 22.35 -1.02 2.49
CA ALA A 65 22.44 -2.24 3.28
C ALA A 65 21.27 -3.16 2.88
N SER A 66 21.56 -4.46 2.80
CA SER A 66 20.57 -5.47 2.45
C SER A 66 20.77 -6.66 3.37
N LEU A 67 19.78 -6.94 4.20
CA LEU A 67 19.76 -8.10 5.08
C LEU A 67 18.76 -9.12 4.54
N PRO A 68 19.19 -10.36 4.24
CA PRO A 68 18.30 -11.41 3.72
C PRO A 68 17.08 -11.67 4.62
N THR A 69 17.22 -11.46 5.93
CA THR A 69 16.15 -11.60 6.91
C THR A 69 15.00 -10.63 6.65
N THR A 70 15.28 -9.33 6.53
CA THR A 70 14.27 -8.29 6.26
C THR A 70 13.60 -8.51 4.91
N MET A 71 14.36 -8.87 3.89
CA MET A 71 13.80 -9.21 2.57
C MET A 71 12.87 -10.43 2.63
N GLY A 72 13.27 -11.48 3.35
CA GLY A 72 12.46 -12.68 3.53
C GLY A 72 11.15 -12.41 4.28
N ILE A 73 11.20 -11.59 5.34
CA ILE A 73 10.01 -11.19 6.11
C ILE A 73 9.05 -10.39 5.23
N VAL A 74 9.53 -9.35 4.53
CA VAL A 74 8.69 -8.52 3.67
C VAL A 74 8.09 -9.33 2.51
N ALA A 75 8.86 -10.22 1.89
CA ALA A 75 8.37 -11.11 0.85
C ALA A 75 7.30 -12.08 1.39
N GLY A 76 7.52 -12.65 2.59
CA GLY A 76 6.54 -13.50 3.28
C GLY A 76 5.23 -12.76 3.52
N PHE A 77 5.28 -11.53 4.04
CA PHE A 77 4.09 -10.69 4.21
C PHE A 77 3.38 -10.41 2.88
N LEU A 78 4.13 -10.05 1.84
CA LEU A 78 3.58 -9.73 0.53
C LEU A 78 2.80 -10.91 -0.07
N VAL A 79 3.41 -12.09 -0.09
CA VAL A 79 2.78 -13.31 -0.62
C VAL A 79 1.58 -13.71 0.25
N GLN A 80 1.73 -13.67 1.57
CA GLN A 80 0.62 -14.00 2.48
C GLN A 80 -0.59 -13.08 2.26
N ASN A 81 -0.36 -11.78 2.08
CA ASN A 81 -1.45 -10.83 1.83
C ASN A 81 -2.05 -10.99 0.43
N THR A 82 -1.23 -11.35 -0.56
CA THR A 82 -1.69 -11.72 -1.91
C THR A 82 -2.60 -12.95 -1.88
N LEU A 83 -2.22 -13.99 -1.13
CA LEU A 83 -3.04 -15.19 -0.96
C LEU A 83 -4.37 -14.88 -0.27
N LYS A 84 -4.34 -14.13 0.85
CA LYS A 84 -5.56 -13.66 1.52
C LYS A 84 -6.49 -12.93 0.55
N TYR A 85 -5.93 -12.06 -0.30
CA TYR A 85 -6.70 -11.28 -1.27
C TYR A 85 -7.31 -12.12 -2.40
N LEU A 86 -6.54 -13.04 -2.99
CA LEU A 86 -6.99 -13.86 -4.12
C LEU A 86 -7.95 -14.98 -3.67
N LEU A 87 -7.63 -15.65 -2.56
CA LEU A 87 -8.35 -16.82 -2.07
C LEU A 87 -9.45 -16.48 -1.07
N LYS A 88 -9.65 -15.19 -0.75
CA LYS A 88 -10.75 -14.68 0.10
C LYS A 88 -10.79 -15.30 1.50
N PHE A 89 -9.64 -15.41 2.16
CA PHE A 89 -9.56 -15.88 3.55
C PHE A 89 -8.81 -14.88 4.44
N GLY A 90 -9.11 -14.94 5.74
CA GLY A 90 -8.53 -14.04 6.74
C GLY A 90 -8.81 -12.56 6.44
N HIS A 91 -8.01 -11.68 7.01
CA HIS A 91 -8.13 -10.24 6.82
C HIS A 91 -7.02 -9.70 5.91
N VAL A 92 -7.40 -9.17 4.75
CA VAL A 92 -6.45 -8.48 3.86
C VAL A 92 -6.03 -7.16 4.50
N THR A 93 -4.72 -6.94 4.60
CA THR A 93 -4.17 -5.74 5.23
C THR A 93 -3.87 -4.68 4.18
N TYR A 94 -4.32 -3.44 4.39
CA TYR A 94 -4.09 -2.34 3.44
C TYR A 94 -2.66 -1.80 3.47
N TYR A 95 -2.09 -1.72 4.67
CA TYR A 95 -0.68 -1.42 4.88
C TYR A 95 -0.20 -2.20 6.10
N LEU A 96 0.96 -2.84 5.96
CA LEU A 96 1.66 -3.51 7.05
C LEU A 96 3.11 -3.04 7.02
N GLY A 97 3.51 -2.34 8.08
CA GLY A 97 4.91 -1.98 8.31
C GLY A 97 5.64 -3.05 9.11
N TYR A 98 6.96 -3.00 9.05
CA TYR A 98 7.88 -3.81 9.83
C TYR A 98 9.04 -2.94 10.33
N SER A 99 9.28 -2.94 11.64
CA SER A 99 10.47 -2.36 12.28
C SER A 99 11.25 -3.47 12.97
N ALA A 100 12.41 -3.83 12.42
CA ALA A 100 13.27 -4.88 12.94
C ALA A 100 13.97 -4.51 14.25
N LEU A 101 14.09 -3.21 14.55
CA LEU A 101 14.74 -2.74 15.78
C LEU A 101 13.83 -2.86 17.02
N GLN A 102 12.52 -2.90 16.81
CA GLN A 102 11.52 -2.86 17.88
C GLN A 102 10.54 -4.03 17.81
N ASP A 103 10.76 -4.97 16.89
CA ASP A 103 9.85 -6.08 16.59
C ASP A 103 8.39 -5.62 16.44
N PHE A 104 8.21 -4.50 15.72
CA PHE A 104 6.93 -3.80 15.64
C PHE A 104 6.31 -3.89 14.24
N PHE A 105 5.01 -4.16 14.20
CA PHE A 105 4.26 -4.47 12.97
C PHE A 105 2.99 -3.61 12.85
N PRO A 106 3.09 -2.30 12.55
CA PRO A 106 1.93 -1.42 12.48
C PRO A 106 1.07 -1.73 11.25
N THR A 107 -0.25 -1.68 11.43
CA THR A 107 -1.22 -1.74 10.33
C THR A 107 -1.98 -0.42 10.20
N MET A 108 -2.34 -0.06 8.96
CA MET A 108 -3.18 1.11 8.70
C MET A 108 -3.94 0.97 7.38
N LYS A 109 -4.96 1.81 7.17
CA LYS A 109 -5.63 2.00 5.88
C LYS A 109 -5.49 3.47 5.47
N MET A 110 -4.63 3.72 4.49
CA MET A 110 -4.46 5.06 3.93
C MET A 110 -5.57 5.34 2.92
N ARG A 111 -6.24 6.49 3.08
CA ARG A 111 -7.30 6.93 2.16
C ARG A 111 -6.73 7.71 0.97
N PRO A 112 -7.38 7.68 -0.20
CA PRO A 112 -6.99 8.49 -1.33
C PRO A 112 -6.95 9.99 -1.01
N ASN A 113 -6.00 10.71 -1.58
CA ASN A 113 -5.97 12.17 -1.56
C ASN A 113 -6.95 12.69 -2.63
N THR A 114 -7.93 13.50 -2.22
CA THR A 114 -8.93 14.12 -3.12
C THR A 114 -8.32 15.10 -4.12
N SER A 115 -7.10 15.56 -3.84
CA SER A 115 -6.29 16.47 -4.66
C SER A 115 -5.03 15.80 -5.22
N CYS A 116 -5.05 14.47 -5.42
CA CYS A 116 -3.90 13.74 -5.97
C CYS A 116 -3.50 14.26 -7.36
N ASP A 117 -2.20 14.37 -7.60
CA ASP A 117 -1.63 14.83 -8.88
C ASP A 117 -1.95 13.89 -10.05
N ASP A 118 -2.23 12.62 -9.75
CA ASP A 118 -2.67 11.64 -10.75
C ASP A 118 -4.17 11.79 -11.03
N ARG A 119 -4.50 12.35 -12.20
CA ARG A 119 -5.88 12.59 -12.64
C ARG A 119 -6.71 11.31 -12.69
N ASN A 120 -6.09 10.18 -13.05
CA ASN A 120 -6.78 8.90 -13.09
C ASN A 120 -7.13 8.44 -11.66
N CYS A 121 -6.28 8.72 -10.66
CA CYS A 121 -6.62 8.44 -9.27
C CYS A 121 -7.90 9.18 -8.84
N VAL A 122 -7.99 10.49 -9.12
CA VAL A 122 -9.19 11.29 -8.79
C VAL A 122 -10.42 10.79 -9.55
N LEU A 123 -10.27 10.35 -10.79
CA LEU A 123 -11.35 9.72 -11.55
C LEU A 123 -11.83 8.42 -10.86
N ARG A 124 -10.91 7.51 -10.51
CA ARG A 124 -11.25 6.25 -9.83
C ARG A 124 -11.91 6.47 -8.47
N GLN A 125 -11.54 7.54 -7.75
CA GLN A 125 -12.18 7.91 -6.48
C GLN A 125 -13.67 8.23 -6.68
N LYS A 126 -14.03 8.95 -7.75
CA LYS A 126 -15.44 9.24 -8.07
C LYS A 126 -16.20 7.96 -8.42
N GLU A 127 -15.64 7.12 -9.29
CA GLU A 127 -16.21 5.82 -9.66
C GLU A 127 -16.37 4.90 -8.44
N TYR A 128 -15.46 4.94 -7.47
CA TYR A 128 -15.57 4.22 -6.22
C TYR A 128 -16.73 4.75 -5.37
N GLN A 129 -16.84 6.07 -5.19
CA GLN A 129 -17.94 6.69 -4.42
C GLN A 129 -19.32 6.37 -5.02
N GLU A 130 -19.45 6.45 -6.34
CA GLU A 130 -20.69 6.09 -7.05
C GLU A 130 -21.06 4.62 -6.82
N ARG A 131 -20.08 3.71 -6.88
CA ARG A 131 -20.30 2.29 -6.58
C ARG A 131 -20.70 2.04 -5.13
N GLU A 132 -20.10 2.73 -4.17
CA GLU A 132 -20.48 2.59 -2.75
C GLU A 132 -21.89 3.09 -2.47
N VAL A 133 -22.31 4.20 -3.09
CA VAL A 133 -23.69 4.73 -2.96
C VAL A 133 -24.71 3.78 -3.59
N ALA A 134 -24.35 3.11 -4.68
CA ALA A 134 -25.21 2.13 -5.35
C ALA A 134 -25.31 0.79 -4.63
N LYS A 135 -24.45 0.49 -3.64
CA LYS A 135 -24.54 -0.75 -2.85
C LYS A 135 -25.80 -0.73 -1.99
N PRO A 136 -26.59 -1.83 -1.96
CA PRO A 136 -27.65 -1.99 -0.98
C PRO A 136 -27.06 -1.87 0.43
N LYS A 137 -27.71 -1.12 1.32
CA LYS A 137 -27.32 -1.08 2.74
C LYS A 137 -27.53 -2.47 3.32
N GLU A 138 -26.46 -3.17 3.70
CA GLU A 138 -26.56 -4.37 4.51
C GLU A 138 -27.17 -4.01 5.87
N GLU A 139 -28.25 -4.70 6.25
CA GLU A 139 -28.79 -4.65 7.61
C GLU A 139 -27.71 -5.16 8.56
N ALA A 140 -27.41 -4.36 9.59
CA ALA A 140 -26.38 -4.68 10.57
C ALA A 140 -26.73 -6.00 11.28
N VAL A 141 -25.98 -7.06 10.97
CA VAL A 141 -26.00 -8.29 11.77
C VAL A 141 -25.32 -7.96 13.10
N ILE A 142 -26.11 -7.94 14.16
CA ILE A 142 -25.67 -7.80 15.55
C ILE A 142 -24.76 -9.01 15.84
N PRO A 143 -23.49 -8.83 16.24
CA PRO A 143 -22.68 -9.95 16.67
C PRO A 143 -23.26 -10.50 17.98
N GLU A 144 -23.68 -11.77 17.95
CA GLU A 144 -23.93 -12.53 19.18
C GLU A 144 -22.61 -12.64 19.96
N GLU A 145 -22.62 -12.21 21.22
CA GLU A 145 -21.53 -12.40 22.17
C GLU A 145 -21.26 -13.90 22.31
N SER A 146 -20.12 -14.36 21.81
CA SER A 146 -19.58 -15.66 22.20
C SER A 146 -18.96 -15.54 23.59
N GLU A 147 -19.72 -15.92 24.62
CA GLU A 147 -19.19 -16.23 25.94
C GLU A 147 -18.27 -17.46 25.84
N GLU A 148 -16.98 -17.28 26.18
CA GLU A 148 -16.09 -18.31 26.74
C GLU A 148 -15.04 -17.66 27.63
#